data_AF-A0A067EHK7-F1
#
_entry.id   AF-A0A067EHK7-F1
#
_cell.length_a   1.000
_cell.length_b   1.000
_cell.length_c   1.000
_cell.angle_alpha   90.00
_cell.angle_beta   90.00
_cell.angle_gamma   90.00
#
_symmetry.space_group_name_H-M   'P 1'
#
loop_
_entity.id
_entity.type
_entity.pdbx_description
1 polymer ?
#
loop_
_entity_poly.entity_id
_entity_poly.type
_entity_poly.pdbx_seq_one_letter_code
_entity_poly.pdbx_strand_id
1 'polypeptide(L)'
;MSCPYGSQCIPHNDVKGFIFEKINNNTMAPEISPSVEPQPFLPLLAPSPSTPISNSSLPKLSGLCTLNFSAAESFVSTTATDCWASFAPYLANVVCCPQFDATMVILMGQYSKYSGMLSLNTTNAQHCLSDFEKILETQGANRNLKTICSIHPANLTEASCPVVDANKFESIVDSSKILTACGKVDPVKECCQQVCQNAILDAARKIAMDGMVSMPENSTRIDDCKSIVFRWLASKLDPSSANGVLRALSNCKVNK
;
A
#
# COMPACT_ATOMS: atom_id res chain seq x y z
N MET A 1 15.04 -5.80 8.95
CA MET A 1 15.77 -6.64 7.97
C MET A 1 17.01 -5.88 7.56
N SER A 2 18.18 -6.26 8.04
CA SER A 2 19.43 -5.52 7.81
C SER A 2 19.93 -5.78 6.40
N CYS A 3 20.26 -4.74 5.65
CA CYS A 3 20.91 -4.87 4.35
C CYS A 3 22.22 -5.66 4.54
N PRO A 4 22.47 -6.75 3.78
CA PRO A 4 23.74 -7.44 3.87
C PRO A 4 24.87 -6.48 3.51
N TYR A 5 25.90 -6.46 4.36
CA TYR A 5 27.12 -5.66 4.23
C TYR A 5 27.64 -5.69 2.79
N GLY A 6 27.57 -4.55 2.09
CA GLY A 6 28.10 -4.40 0.73
C GLY A 6 27.42 -3.37 -0.16
N SER A 7 26.29 -2.77 0.23
CA SER A 7 25.66 -1.68 -0.52
C SER A 7 25.37 -0.51 0.40
N GLN A 8 26.31 0.43 0.40
CA GLN A 8 26.25 1.66 1.17
C GLN A 8 25.12 2.53 0.60
N CYS A 9 24.00 2.62 1.30
CA CYS A 9 23.03 3.68 1.09
C CYS A 9 23.68 4.95 1.63
N ILE A 10 24.21 5.82 0.75
CA ILE A 10 24.88 7.06 1.15
C ILE A 10 23.81 8.08 1.58
N PRO A 11 23.85 8.63 2.79
CA PRO A 11 23.10 9.82 3.14
C PRO A 11 23.89 11.06 2.68
N HIS A 12 23.22 12.00 2.01
CA HIS A 12 23.79 13.31 1.72
C HIS A 12 23.86 14.12 3.03
N ASN A 13 25.05 14.67 3.31
CA ASN A 13 25.39 15.43 4.52
C ASN A 13 24.57 16.72 4.70
N ASP A 14 24.26 17.03 5.96
CA ASP A 14 24.52 18.36 6.51
C ASP A 14 24.95 18.23 7.98
N VAL A 15 26.19 18.64 8.26
CA VAL A 15 26.83 18.60 9.58
C VAL A 15 26.82 20.00 10.17
N LYS A 16 26.27 20.15 11.38
CA LYS A 16 26.71 21.21 12.29
C LYS A 16 26.78 20.64 13.71
N GLY A 17 28.02 20.48 14.17
CA GLY A 17 28.35 19.82 15.42
C GLY A 17 28.06 20.65 16.66
N PHE A 18 27.91 19.96 17.78
CA PHE A 18 28.09 20.54 19.11
C PHE A 18 28.93 19.60 19.98
N ILE A 19 29.81 20.27 20.72
CA ILE A 19 30.90 19.80 21.57
C ILE A 19 30.32 19.07 22.80
N PHE A 20 30.89 17.91 23.16
CA PHE A 20 30.65 17.28 24.45
C PHE A 20 31.48 17.98 25.53
N GLU A 21 30.83 18.77 26.38
CA GLU A 21 31.41 19.32 27.60
C GLU A 21 31.09 18.40 28.78
N LYS A 22 32.13 18.14 29.59
CA LYS A 22 32.17 17.19 30.69
C LYS A 22 31.60 17.84 31.96
N ILE A 23 30.53 17.29 32.55
CA ILE A 23 30.01 17.75 33.85
C ILE A 23 30.06 16.63 34.89
N ASN A 24 30.52 17.04 36.07
CA ASN A 24 30.93 16.27 37.25
C ASN A 24 29.86 15.41 37.93
N ASN A 25 30.35 14.33 38.53
CA ASN A 25 29.69 13.53 39.56
C ASN A 25 29.29 14.36 40.79
N ASN A 26 28.00 14.34 41.11
CA ASN A 26 27.42 13.92 42.40
C ASN A 26 26.01 14.51 42.50
N THR A 27 24.98 13.66 42.63
CA THR A 27 23.96 13.68 43.70
C THR A 27 22.87 12.62 43.37
N MET A 28 22.83 11.57 44.19
CA MET A 28 21.73 10.64 44.49
C MET A 28 20.71 10.28 43.39
N ALA A 29 20.89 9.09 42.78
CA ALA A 29 19.80 8.35 42.14
C ALA A 29 19.12 7.43 43.18
N PRO A 30 17.79 7.20 43.12
CA PRO A 30 17.13 6.23 43.99
C PRO A 30 17.56 4.81 43.61
N GLU A 31 17.92 4.00 44.60
CA GLU A 31 18.08 2.54 44.43
C GLU A 31 16.75 1.93 43.99
N ILE A 32 16.71 1.40 42.76
CA ILE A 32 15.65 0.49 42.33
C ILE A 32 16.21 -0.92 42.52
N SER A 33 15.69 -1.61 43.53
CA SER A 33 15.96 -3.01 43.84
C SER A 33 15.62 -3.93 42.65
N PRO A 34 16.48 -4.87 42.23
CA PRO A 34 16.18 -5.76 41.11
C PRO A 34 15.41 -6.97 41.64
N SER A 35 14.09 -6.84 41.73
CA SER A 35 13.23 -8.01 41.96
C SER A 35 11.97 -7.86 41.13
N VAL A 36 12.06 -8.30 39.88
CA VAL A 36 11.03 -9.00 39.11
C VAL A 36 11.73 -9.44 37.83
N GLU A 37 12.00 -10.74 37.76
CA GLU A 37 12.47 -11.41 36.56
C GLU A 37 11.41 -11.22 35.45
N PRO A 38 11.77 -10.78 34.23
CA PRO A 38 10.81 -10.64 33.15
C PRO A 38 10.17 -12.00 32.89
N GLN A 39 8.86 -12.12 33.05
CA GLN A 39 8.17 -13.36 32.71
C GLN A 39 8.48 -13.71 31.26
N PRO A 40 8.84 -14.97 30.96
CA PRO A 40 9.07 -15.40 29.59
C PRO A 40 7.80 -15.13 28.79
N PHE A 41 7.92 -14.49 27.63
CA PHE A 41 6.85 -14.49 26.65
C PHE A 41 6.50 -15.95 26.37
N LEU A 42 5.37 -16.40 26.92
CA LEU A 42 4.79 -17.68 26.55
C LEU A 42 4.67 -17.66 25.03
N PRO A 43 5.18 -18.68 24.31
CA PRO A 43 5.01 -18.73 22.87
C PRO A 43 3.51 -18.68 22.63
N LEU A 44 3.05 -17.58 22.02
CA LEU A 44 1.74 -17.53 21.42
C LEU A 44 1.74 -18.70 20.45
N LEU A 45 1.11 -19.81 20.84
CA LEU A 45 0.73 -20.86 19.92
C LEU A 45 0.12 -20.12 18.75
N ALA A 46 0.75 -20.22 17.58
CA ALA A 46 0.18 -19.72 16.35
C ALA A 46 -1.28 -20.15 16.37
N PRO A 47 -2.25 -19.22 16.24
CA PRO A 47 -3.65 -19.60 16.27
C PRO A 47 -3.81 -20.76 15.30
N SER A 48 -4.34 -21.88 15.80
CA SER A 48 -4.60 -23.07 14.97
C SER A 48 -5.30 -22.60 13.69
N PRO A 49 -5.00 -23.17 12.50
CA PRO A 49 -5.57 -22.72 11.25
C PRO A 49 -7.07 -22.56 11.45
N SER A 50 -7.51 -21.31 11.47
CA SER A 50 -8.86 -20.97 11.88
C SER A 50 -9.80 -21.77 11.00
N THR A 51 -10.68 -22.54 11.62
CA THR A 51 -11.80 -23.14 10.91
C THR A 51 -12.47 -22.02 10.11
N PRO A 52 -12.82 -22.24 8.82
CA PRO A 52 -13.43 -21.18 8.03
C PRO A 52 -14.66 -20.69 8.80
N ILE A 53 -14.67 -19.39 9.11
CA ILE A 53 -15.76 -18.76 9.85
C ILE A 53 -17.00 -18.84 8.95
N SER A 54 -17.81 -19.87 9.19
CA SER A 54 -19.07 -20.13 8.51
C SER A 54 -20.19 -19.24 9.06
N ASN A 55 -19.93 -17.95 9.28
CA ASN A 55 -20.98 -16.95 9.47
C ASN A 55 -21.39 -16.42 8.10
N SER A 56 -21.93 -17.31 7.27
CA SER A 56 -22.36 -17.05 5.91
C SER A 56 -23.70 -16.31 5.88
N SER A 57 -23.74 -15.12 6.48
CA SER A 57 -24.70 -14.11 6.04
C SER A 57 -24.19 -13.55 4.71
N LEU A 58 -24.90 -13.82 3.61
CA LEU A 58 -24.60 -13.22 2.31
C LEU A 58 -24.47 -11.70 2.49
N PRO A 59 -23.35 -11.06 2.09
CA PRO A 59 -23.17 -9.64 2.29
C PRO A 59 -24.25 -8.88 1.54
N LYS A 60 -24.91 -7.93 2.21
CA LYS A 60 -25.89 -7.05 1.56
C LYS A 60 -25.17 -5.97 0.75
N LEU A 61 -24.75 -6.33 -0.45
CA LEU A 61 -24.09 -5.44 -1.40
C LEU A 61 -25.07 -4.41 -1.98
N SER A 62 -24.53 -3.30 -2.47
CA SER A 62 -25.30 -2.25 -3.14
C SER A 62 -25.85 -2.70 -4.50
N GLY A 63 -25.14 -3.61 -5.17
CA GLY A 63 -25.45 -4.03 -6.55
C GLY A 63 -25.08 -2.98 -7.61
N LEU A 64 -24.41 -1.88 -7.22
CA LEU A 64 -24.08 -0.75 -8.08
C LEU A 64 -22.58 -0.64 -8.37
N CYS A 65 -21.74 -1.40 -7.66
CA CYS A 65 -20.31 -1.43 -7.93
C CYS A 65 -20.00 -2.13 -9.26
N THR A 66 -19.14 -1.53 -10.08
CA THR A 66 -18.69 -2.06 -11.37
C THR A 66 -17.47 -2.99 -11.28
N LEU A 67 -16.83 -3.10 -10.11
CA LEU A 67 -15.68 -3.99 -9.91
C LEU A 67 -16.13 -5.45 -9.78
N ASN A 68 -15.37 -6.35 -10.42
CA ASN A 68 -15.58 -7.79 -10.31
C ASN A 68 -14.71 -8.37 -9.19
N PHE A 69 -15.28 -8.53 -7.99
CA PHE A 69 -14.55 -9.07 -6.84
C PHE A 69 -14.15 -10.54 -7.01
N SER A 70 -14.90 -11.33 -7.78
CA SER A 70 -14.57 -12.74 -8.06
C SER A 70 -13.32 -12.88 -8.93
N ALA A 71 -12.98 -11.87 -9.74
CA ALA A 71 -11.75 -11.87 -10.54
C ALA A 71 -10.47 -11.76 -9.69
N ALA A 72 -10.59 -11.44 -8.40
CA ALA A 72 -9.49 -11.33 -7.45
C ALA A 72 -9.79 -12.06 -6.12
N GLU A 73 -10.64 -13.10 -6.14
CA GLU A 73 -11.16 -13.77 -4.95
C GLU A 73 -10.06 -14.19 -3.94
N SER A 74 -8.96 -14.78 -4.43
CA SER A 74 -7.83 -15.17 -3.57
C SER A 74 -7.19 -13.98 -2.84
N PHE A 75 -7.10 -12.82 -3.48
CA PHE A 75 -6.57 -11.58 -2.88
C PHE A 75 -7.58 -10.95 -1.92
N VAL A 76 -8.88 -11.01 -2.24
CA VAL A 76 -9.95 -10.59 -1.32
C VAL A 76 -9.87 -11.42 -0.04
N SER A 77 -9.75 -12.74 -0.15
CA SER A 77 -9.62 -13.65 0.99
C SER A 77 -8.34 -13.42 1.80
N THR A 78 -7.21 -13.21 1.11
CA THR A 78 -5.95 -12.84 1.75
C THR A 78 -6.09 -11.53 2.52
N THR A 79 -6.74 -10.53 1.93
CA THR A 79 -7.01 -9.23 2.57
C THR A 79 -7.86 -9.39 3.82
N ALA A 80 -8.90 -10.21 3.79
CA ALA A 80 -9.75 -10.45 4.95
C ALA A 80 -8.96 -11.08 6.11
N THR A 81 -8.04 -11.98 5.79
CA THR A 81 -7.13 -12.62 6.75
C THR A 81 -6.13 -11.62 7.32
N ASP A 82 -5.45 -10.86 6.44
CA ASP A 82 -4.46 -9.84 6.80
C ASP A 82 -5.09 -8.69 7.62
N CYS A 83 -6.39 -8.43 7.42
CA CYS A 83 -7.20 -7.45 8.12
C CYS A 83 -8.17 -8.04 9.16
N TRP A 84 -7.88 -9.24 9.68
CA TRP A 84 -8.76 -9.91 10.64
C TRP A 84 -9.11 -8.99 11.82
N ALA A 85 -10.38 -8.97 12.21
CA ALA A 85 -10.94 -7.95 13.10
C ALA A 85 -10.15 -7.75 14.41
N SER A 86 -9.66 -8.85 14.99
CA SER A 86 -8.90 -8.87 16.25
C SER A 86 -7.48 -8.29 16.13
N PHE A 87 -6.86 -8.36 14.95
CA PHE A 87 -5.47 -7.94 14.75
C PHE A 87 -5.31 -6.65 13.95
N ALA A 88 -6.30 -6.29 13.13
CA ALA A 88 -6.22 -5.11 12.27
C ALA A 88 -5.80 -3.81 13.00
N PRO A 89 -6.29 -3.49 14.22
CA PRO A 89 -5.85 -2.27 14.92
C PRO A 89 -4.35 -2.24 15.27
N TYR A 90 -3.71 -3.41 15.39
CA TYR A 90 -2.31 -3.53 15.79
C TYR A 90 -1.37 -3.75 14.59
N LEU A 91 -1.84 -4.43 13.55
CA LEU A 91 -1.06 -4.78 12.36
C LEU A 91 -1.44 -3.98 11.10
N ALA A 92 -2.25 -2.92 11.26
CA ALA A 92 -2.75 -2.05 10.20
C ALA A 92 -1.66 -1.64 9.20
N ASN A 93 -0.63 -0.96 9.70
CA ASN A 93 0.38 -0.29 8.87
C ASN A 93 1.34 -1.23 8.17
N VAL A 94 1.42 -2.49 8.61
CA VAL A 94 2.46 -3.44 8.18
C VAL A 94 1.91 -4.60 7.36
N VAL A 95 0.66 -5.01 7.60
CA VAL A 95 0.06 -6.17 6.94
C VAL A 95 -1.28 -5.79 6.32
N CYS A 96 -2.25 -5.33 7.12
CA CYS A 96 -3.62 -5.13 6.66
C CYS A 96 -3.75 -4.05 5.57
N CYS A 97 -3.35 -2.80 5.84
CA CYS A 97 -3.56 -1.70 4.92
C CYS A 97 -2.75 -1.83 3.61
N PRO A 98 -1.46 -2.27 3.65
CA PRO A 98 -0.74 -2.61 2.43
C PRO A 98 -1.46 -3.65 1.55
N GLN A 99 -2.03 -4.70 2.16
CA GLN A 99 -2.77 -5.71 1.40
C GLN A 99 -4.12 -5.20 0.90
N PHE A 100 -4.83 -4.38 1.70
CA PHE A 100 -6.07 -3.76 1.27
C PHE A 100 -5.85 -2.87 0.04
N ASP A 101 -4.85 -1.99 0.10
CA ASP A 101 -4.50 -1.09 -1.01
C ASP A 101 -4.07 -1.89 -2.24
N ALA A 102 -3.25 -2.92 -2.07
CA ALA A 102 -2.81 -3.78 -3.17
C ALA A 102 -4.00 -4.48 -3.85
N THR A 103 -4.91 -5.08 -3.08
CA THR A 103 -6.12 -5.73 -3.62
C THR A 103 -7.00 -4.74 -4.36
N MET A 104 -7.15 -3.53 -3.83
CA MET A 104 -7.96 -2.50 -4.49
C MET A 104 -7.34 -2.06 -5.83
N VAL A 105 -6.02 -1.87 -5.88
CA VAL A 105 -5.29 -1.58 -7.12
C VAL A 105 -5.43 -2.72 -8.13
N ILE A 106 -5.41 -3.99 -7.69
CA ILE A 106 -5.61 -5.16 -8.57
C ILE A 106 -7.01 -5.17 -9.15
N LEU A 107 -8.05 -4.93 -8.33
CA LEU A 107 -9.43 -4.83 -8.80
C LEU A 107 -9.60 -3.71 -9.82
N MET A 108 -8.99 -2.55 -9.55
CA MET A 108 -8.96 -1.42 -10.49
C MET A 108 -8.20 -1.75 -11.78
N GLY A 109 -7.10 -2.50 -11.70
CA GLY A 109 -6.35 -2.97 -12.87
C GLY A 109 -7.17 -3.93 -13.73
N GLN A 110 -7.92 -4.84 -13.11
CA GLN A 110 -8.86 -5.72 -13.83
C GLN A 110 -9.97 -4.93 -14.49
N TYR A 111 -10.58 -3.97 -13.79
CA TYR A 111 -11.55 -3.05 -14.37
C TYR A 111 -10.96 -2.27 -15.57
N SER A 112 -9.72 -1.79 -15.44
CA SER A 112 -9.01 -1.04 -16.49
C SER A 112 -8.78 -1.88 -17.74
N LYS A 113 -8.46 -3.18 -17.61
CA LYS A 113 -8.26 -4.08 -18.76
C LYS A 113 -9.48 -4.13 -19.69
N TYR A 114 -10.69 -4.07 -19.13
CA TYR A 114 -11.92 -4.18 -19.90
C TYR A 114 -12.52 -2.83 -20.29
N SER A 115 -12.40 -1.81 -19.43
CA SER A 115 -13.01 -0.50 -19.65
C SER A 115 -12.12 0.50 -20.37
N GLY A 116 -10.79 0.30 -20.35
CA GLY A 116 -9.81 1.31 -20.77
C GLY A 116 -9.63 2.46 -19.76
N MET A 117 -10.37 2.45 -18.64
CA MET A 117 -10.39 3.52 -17.65
C MET A 117 -9.60 3.15 -16.40
N LEU A 118 -8.74 4.08 -15.95
CA LEU A 118 -7.87 3.95 -14.78
C LEU A 118 -8.51 4.53 -13.50
N SER A 119 -9.75 5.00 -13.56
CA SER A 119 -10.47 5.56 -12.41
C SER A 119 -11.97 5.29 -12.50
N LEU A 120 -12.62 5.28 -11.33
CA LEU A 120 -14.07 5.27 -11.23
C LEU A 120 -14.61 6.71 -11.12
N ASN A 121 -15.87 6.91 -11.49
CA ASN A 121 -16.60 8.09 -11.07
C ASN A 121 -16.90 8.05 -9.56
N THR A 122 -17.25 9.19 -8.97
CA THR A 122 -17.46 9.34 -7.52
C THR A 122 -18.51 8.39 -6.97
N THR A 123 -19.63 8.20 -7.67
CA THR A 123 -20.73 7.34 -7.23
C THR A 123 -20.31 5.86 -7.22
N ASN A 124 -19.70 5.38 -8.30
CA ASN A 124 -19.19 4.02 -8.37
C ASN A 124 -18.09 3.77 -7.34
N ALA A 125 -17.20 4.74 -7.12
CA ALA A 125 -16.17 4.64 -6.08
C ALA A 125 -16.78 4.46 -4.67
N GLN A 126 -17.86 5.18 -4.35
CA GLN A 126 -18.56 5.03 -3.07
C GLN A 126 -19.18 3.64 -2.91
N HIS A 127 -19.90 3.18 -3.94
CA HIS A 127 -20.51 1.84 -3.94
C HIS A 127 -19.45 0.74 -3.85
N CYS A 128 -18.40 0.82 -4.66
CA CYS A 128 -17.36 -0.19 -4.70
C CYS A 128 -16.55 -0.30 -3.41
N LEU A 129 -16.18 0.84 -2.81
CA LEU A 129 -15.49 0.79 -1.53
C LEU A 129 -16.40 0.25 -0.42
N SER A 130 -17.69 0.60 -0.42
CA SER A 130 -18.66 0.05 0.54
C SER A 130 -18.90 -1.46 0.35
N ASP A 131 -19.00 -1.93 -0.88
CA ASP A 131 -19.25 -3.33 -1.17
C ASP A 131 -18.02 -4.19 -0.86
N PHE A 132 -16.82 -3.68 -1.16
CA PHE A 132 -15.58 -4.35 -0.80
C PHE A 132 -15.44 -4.56 0.71
N GLU A 133 -15.70 -3.53 1.53
CA GLU A 133 -15.66 -3.66 2.99
C GLU A 133 -16.66 -4.70 3.51
N LYS A 134 -17.88 -4.72 2.99
CA LYS A 134 -18.88 -5.71 3.39
C LYS A 134 -18.45 -7.13 3.05
N ILE A 135 -17.83 -7.34 1.89
CA ILE A 135 -17.28 -8.64 1.50
C ILE A 135 -16.19 -9.06 2.49
N LEU A 136 -15.25 -8.16 2.80
CA LEU A 136 -14.19 -8.44 3.78
C LEU A 136 -14.75 -8.73 5.18
N GLU A 137 -15.74 -7.95 5.63
CA GLU A 137 -16.42 -8.14 6.91
C GLU A 137 -17.05 -9.53 7.03
N THR A 138 -17.74 -10.00 5.98
CA THR A 138 -18.32 -11.37 5.98
C THR A 138 -17.27 -12.47 6.05
N GLN A 139 -16.01 -12.16 5.74
CA GLN A 139 -14.87 -13.06 5.87
C GLN A 139 -14.08 -12.84 7.17
N GLY A 140 -14.61 -12.03 8.09
CA GLY A 140 -14.04 -11.81 9.43
C GLY A 140 -13.11 -10.59 9.56
N ALA A 141 -12.95 -9.78 8.50
CA ALA A 141 -12.15 -8.57 8.59
C ALA A 141 -12.79 -7.54 9.54
N ASN A 142 -11.99 -6.56 9.98
CA ASN A 142 -12.50 -5.47 10.81
C ASN A 142 -13.59 -4.66 10.08
N ARG A 143 -14.57 -4.13 10.81
CA ARG A 143 -15.68 -3.33 10.23
C ARG A 143 -15.29 -1.89 9.89
N ASN A 144 -14.17 -1.40 10.42
CA ASN A 144 -13.76 -0.01 10.32
C ASN A 144 -12.51 0.18 9.46
N LEU A 145 -12.35 -0.62 8.38
CA LEU A 145 -11.12 -0.61 7.56
C LEU A 145 -10.86 0.75 6.89
N LYS A 146 -11.89 1.45 6.39
CA LYS A 146 -11.75 2.83 5.92
C LYS A 146 -11.05 3.74 6.94
N THR A 147 -11.42 3.63 8.22
CA THR A 147 -10.83 4.45 9.28
C THR A 147 -9.44 3.95 9.66
N ILE A 148 -9.27 2.63 9.84
CA ILE A 148 -7.99 2.01 10.22
C ILE A 148 -6.91 2.29 9.17
N CYS A 149 -7.27 2.22 7.89
CA CYS A 149 -6.35 2.41 6.77
C CYS A 149 -6.42 3.81 6.13
N SER A 150 -7.27 4.70 6.64
CA SER A 150 -7.47 6.06 6.10
C SER A 150 -7.83 6.09 4.60
N ILE A 151 -8.70 5.17 4.18
CA ILE A 151 -9.09 4.99 2.78
C ILE A 151 -10.43 5.66 2.50
N HIS A 152 -10.49 6.39 1.40
CA HIS A 152 -11.65 7.17 0.98
C HIS A 152 -12.06 6.79 -0.44
N PRO A 153 -13.34 7.00 -0.83
CA PRO A 153 -13.77 6.80 -2.21
C PRO A 153 -12.93 7.59 -3.23
N ALA A 154 -12.41 8.77 -2.85
CA ALA A 154 -11.51 9.56 -3.70
C ALA A 154 -10.27 8.77 -4.15
N ASN A 155 -9.76 7.84 -3.34
CA ASN A 155 -8.64 6.96 -3.68
C ASN A 155 -8.95 5.95 -4.81
N LEU A 156 -10.19 5.86 -5.28
CA LEU A 156 -10.63 5.08 -6.46
C LEU A 156 -10.95 5.93 -7.68
N THR A 157 -11.03 7.25 -7.50
CA THR A 157 -11.29 8.22 -8.56
C THR A 157 -9.98 8.72 -9.18
N GLU A 158 -10.09 9.71 -10.04
CA GLU A 158 -8.95 10.45 -10.59
C GLU A 158 -8.29 11.40 -9.57
N ALA A 159 -9.05 11.77 -8.52
CA ALA A 159 -8.71 12.84 -7.60
C ALA A 159 -8.30 14.11 -8.37
N SER A 160 -7.03 14.52 -8.35
CA SER A 160 -6.53 15.66 -9.14
C SER A 160 -5.70 15.27 -10.38
N CYS A 161 -5.55 13.98 -10.67
CA CYS A 161 -4.77 13.53 -11.83
C CYS A 161 -5.54 13.73 -13.14
N PRO A 162 -4.97 14.38 -14.18
CA PRO A 162 -5.70 14.74 -15.41
C PRO A 162 -5.78 13.60 -16.44
N VAL A 163 -5.10 12.49 -16.19
CA VAL A 163 -5.02 11.35 -17.10
C VAL A 163 -5.66 10.16 -16.43
N VAL A 164 -6.73 9.68 -17.03
CA VAL A 164 -7.52 8.54 -16.55
C VAL A 164 -7.79 7.50 -17.64
N ASP A 165 -7.55 7.85 -18.90
CA ASP A 165 -7.66 6.92 -20.03
C ASP A 165 -6.32 6.20 -20.24
N ALA A 166 -6.37 4.88 -20.41
CA ALA A 166 -5.16 4.06 -20.55
C ALA A 166 -4.37 4.36 -21.83
N ASN A 167 -5.03 4.68 -22.95
CA ASN A 167 -4.34 5.01 -24.20
C ASN A 167 -3.66 6.38 -24.09
N LYS A 168 -4.33 7.36 -23.47
CA LYS A 168 -3.73 8.66 -23.18
C LYS A 168 -2.55 8.54 -22.21
N PHE A 169 -2.64 7.66 -21.22
CA PHE A 169 -1.52 7.36 -20.33
C PHE A 169 -0.31 6.85 -21.14
N GLU A 170 -0.52 5.85 -21.98
CA GLU A 170 0.53 5.22 -22.78
C GLU A 170 1.15 6.13 -23.85
N SER A 171 0.43 7.17 -24.29
CA SER A 171 0.99 8.17 -25.21
C SER A 171 1.92 9.18 -24.54
N ILE A 172 1.82 9.35 -23.21
CA ILE A 172 2.61 10.31 -22.42
C ILE A 172 3.83 9.62 -21.78
N VAL A 173 3.67 8.38 -21.32
CA VAL A 173 4.71 7.68 -20.56
C VAL A 173 5.46 6.65 -21.39
N ASP A 174 6.68 6.33 -20.95
CA ASP A 174 7.42 5.19 -21.49
C ASP A 174 6.97 3.91 -20.76
N SER A 175 5.92 3.29 -21.29
CA SER A 175 5.33 2.06 -20.76
C SER A 175 6.34 0.92 -20.68
N SER A 176 7.27 0.84 -21.64
CA SER A 176 8.32 -0.19 -21.65
C SER A 176 9.29 -0.03 -20.48
N LYS A 177 9.70 1.21 -20.18
CA LYS A 177 10.54 1.53 -19.01
C LYS A 177 9.85 1.11 -17.71
N ILE A 178 8.55 1.39 -17.54
CA ILE A 178 7.81 1.02 -16.33
C ILE A 178 7.71 -0.51 -16.21
N LEU A 179 7.34 -1.22 -17.27
CA LEU A 179 7.21 -2.67 -17.24
C LEU A 179 8.55 -3.37 -17.01
N THR A 180 9.64 -2.84 -17.56
CA THR A 180 11.00 -3.36 -17.31
C THR A 180 11.41 -3.16 -15.85
N ALA A 181 11.13 -1.99 -15.29
CA ALA A 181 11.48 -1.67 -13.90
C ALA A 181 10.64 -2.44 -12.87
N CYS A 182 9.35 -2.63 -13.16
CA CYS A 182 8.37 -3.12 -12.19
C CYS A 182 7.86 -4.54 -12.46
N GLY A 183 8.14 -5.14 -13.62
CA GLY A 183 7.58 -6.45 -13.99
C GLY A 183 8.03 -7.59 -13.08
N LYS A 184 9.20 -7.46 -12.45
CA LYS A 184 9.69 -8.38 -11.43
C LYS A 184 10.55 -7.63 -10.41
N VAL A 185 10.00 -7.44 -9.22
CA VAL A 185 10.65 -6.67 -8.15
C VAL A 185 11.25 -7.62 -7.12
N ASP A 186 12.55 -7.46 -6.85
CA ASP A 186 13.21 -8.04 -5.68
C ASP A 186 13.01 -7.07 -4.50
N PRO A 187 12.29 -7.45 -3.43
CA PRO A 187 11.96 -6.52 -2.36
C PRO A 187 13.19 -5.89 -1.69
N VAL A 188 14.29 -6.64 -1.52
CA VAL A 188 15.49 -6.14 -0.84
C VAL A 188 16.19 -5.11 -1.73
N LYS A 189 16.40 -5.44 -3.00
CA LYS A 189 17.04 -4.52 -3.94
C LYS A 189 16.19 -3.27 -4.17
N GLU A 190 14.88 -3.42 -4.27
CA GLU A 190 13.97 -2.30 -4.50
C GLU A 190 13.98 -1.31 -3.35
N CYS A 191 14.06 -1.77 -2.09
CA CYS A 191 14.13 -0.85 -0.97
C CYS A 191 15.43 -0.01 -0.95
N CYS A 192 16.52 -0.53 -1.53
CA CYS A 192 17.79 0.18 -1.62
C CYS A 192 17.91 1.06 -2.87
N GLN A 193 17.47 0.54 -4.02
CA GLN A 193 17.71 1.16 -5.34
C GLN A 193 16.50 1.92 -5.88
N GLN A 194 15.29 1.59 -5.41
CA GLN A 194 14.03 2.23 -5.77
C GLN A 194 13.80 2.29 -7.30
N VAL A 195 14.19 1.25 -8.03
CA VAL A 195 14.16 1.27 -9.51
C VAL A 195 12.72 1.37 -10.00
N CYS A 196 11.82 0.54 -9.46
CA CYS A 196 10.41 0.59 -9.80
C CYS A 196 9.73 1.85 -9.23
N GLN A 197 9.99 2.21 -7.97
CA GLN A 197 9.43 3.44 -7.37
C GLN A 197 9.81 4.70 -8.15
N ASN A 198 11.05 4.81 -8.62
CA ASN A 198 11.51 5.94 -9.43
C ASN A 198 10.85 5.95 -10.81
N ALA A 199 10.69 4.78 -11.46
CA ALA A 199 9.97 4.69 -12.73
C ALA A 199 8.50 5.13 -12.59
N ILE A 200 7.85 4.75 -11.49
CA ILE A 200 6.48 5.16 -11.16
C ILE A 200 6.40 6.66 -10.89
N LEU A 201 7.33 7.22 -10.12
CA LEU A 201 7.38 8.65 -9.81
C LEU A 201 7.61 9.49 -11.07
N ASP A 202 8.52 9.07 -11.95
CA ASP A 202 8.77 9.72 -13.24
C ASP A 202 7.51 9.73 -14.10
N ALA A 203 6.82 8.59 -14.20
CA ALA A 203 5.58 8.48 -14.95
C ALA A 203 4.48 9.39 -14.37
N ALA A 204 4.31 9.38 -13.04
CA ALA A 204 3.34 10.21 -12.34
C ALA A 204 3.59 11.71 -12.56
N ARG A 205 4.85 12.15 -12.53
CA ARG A 205 5.23 13.54 -12.83
C ARG A 205 4.85 13.95 -14.26
N LYS A 206 5.11 13.08 -15.24
CA LYS A 206 4.77 13.36 -16.65
C LYS A 206 3.27 13.55 -16.84
N ILE A 207 2.46 12.63 -16.32
CA ILE A 207 0.99 12.75 -16.46
C ILE A 207 0.40 13.85 -15.58
N ALA A 208 1.00 14.18 -14.44
CA ALA A 208 0.57 15.32 -13.62
C ALA A 208 0.78 16.66 -14.35
N MET A 209 1.83 16.76 -15.18
CA MET A 209 2.13 17.93 -16.01
C MET A 209 1.30 17.99 -17.30
N ASP A 210 0.50 16.98 -17.62
CA ASP A 210 -0.34 16.99 -18.81
C ASP A 210 -1.27 18.22 -18.80
N GLY A 211 -1.16 19.03 -19.86
CA GLY A 211 -1.88 20.30 -20.00
C GLY A 211 -1.37 21.45 -19.12
N MET A 212 -0.20 21.33 -18.46
CA MET A 212 0.35 22.36 -17.57
C MET A 212 1.81 22.73 -17.92
N VAL A 213 2.14 24.02 -17.86
CA VAL A 213 3.48 24.53 -18.24
C VAL A 213 4.50 24.35 -17.12
N SER A 214 4.08 24.38 -15.85
CA SER A 214 4.94 24.12 -14.69
C SER A 214 4.13 23.58 -13.52
N MET A 215 4.75 22.74 -12.69
CA MET A 215 4.15 22.14 -11.50
C MET A 215 5.03 22.43 -10.26
N PRO A 216 4.46 22.77 -9.10
CA PRO A 216 5.21 22.82 -7.86
C PRO A 216 5.84 21.46 -7.52
N GLU A 217 7.06 21.44 -6.99
CA GLU A 217 7.80 20.20 -6.68
C GLU A 217 7.07 19.28 -5.68
N ASN A 218 6.26 19.85 -4.78
CA ASN A 218 5.49 19.14 -3.75
C ASN A 218 3.98 19.17 -4.00
N SER A 219 3.55 18.91 -5.25
CA SER A 219 2.14 18.86 -5.60
C SER A 219 1.50 17.53 -5.19
N THR A 220 0.42 17.57 -4.41
CA THR A 220 -0.42 16.40 -4.08
C THR A 220 -0.94 15.68 -5.32
N ARG A 221 -1.02 16.40 -6.45
CA ARG A 221 -1.37 15.86 -7.77
C ARG A 221 -0.43 14.76 -8.25
N ILE A 222 0.86 14.84 -7.90
CA ILE A 222 1.82 13.80 -8.26
C ILE A 222 1.47 12.50 -7.53
N ASP A 223 1.07 12.58 -6.26
CA ASP A 223 0.67 11.40 -5.49
C ASP A 223 -0.65 10.79 -6.01
N ASP A 224 -1.63 11.62 -6.35
CA ASP A 224 -2.85 11.16 -7.02
C ASP A 224 -2.52 10.45 -8.35
N CYS A 225 -1.58 10.99 -9.12
CA CYS A 225 -1.11 10.37 -10.36
C CYS A 225 -0.30 9.08 -10.14
N LYS A 226 0.39 8.90 -9.00
CA LYS A 226 1.01 7.60 -8.68
C LYS A 226 -0.06 6.51 -8.56
N SER A 227 -1.20 6.80 -7.95
CA SER A 227 -2.32 5.84 -7.88
C SER A 227 -2.81 5.43 -9.28
N ILE A 228 -2.86 6.36 -10.23
CA ILE A 228 -3.17 6.05 -11.63
C ILE A 228 -2.11 5.12 -12.26
N VAL A 229 -0.82 5.41 -12.06
CA VAL A 229 0.27 4.56 -12.56
C VAL A 229 0.17 3.14 -12.00
N PHE A 230 -0.13 2.98 -10.71
CA PHE A 230 -0.31 1.67 -10.07
C PHE A 230 -1.45 0.87 -10.70
N ARG A 231 -2.60 1.51 -10.95
CA ARG A 231 -3.77 0.86 -11.58
C ARG A 231 -3.46 0.46 -13.02
N TRP A 232 -2.77 1.32 -13.77
CA TRP A 232 -2.30 0.98 -15.12
C TRP A 232 -1.34 -0.20 -15.09
N LEU A 233 -0.36 -0.21 -14.18
CA LEU A 233 0.59 -1.32 -14.04
C LEU A 233 -0.13 -2.64 -13.71
N ALA A 234 -1.10 -2.62 -12.79
CA ALA A 234 -1.92 -3.79 -12.49
C ALA A 234 -2.81 -4.24 -13.66
N SER A 235 -3.13 -3.33 -14.59
CA SER A 235 -3.82 -3.67 -15.84
C SER A 235 -2.92 -4.36 -16.88
N LYS A 236 -1.59 -4.28 -16.73
CA LYS A 236 -0.63 -4.94 -17.64
C LYS A 236 -0.07 -6.25 -17.09
N LEU A 237 -0.03 -6.38 -15.77
CA LEU A 237 0.42 -7.60 -15.09
C LEU A 237 -0.75 -8.58 -14.87
N ASP A 238 -0.45 -9.86 -14.67
CA ASP A 238 -1.42 -10.77 -14.07
C ASP A 238 -1.62 -10.41 -12.58
N PRO A 239 -2.78 -10.75 -11.98
CA PRO A 239 -3.09 -10.40 -10.59
C PRO A 239 -2.01 -10.81 -9.56
N SER A 240 -1.39 -11.98 -9.73
CA SER A 240 -0.39 -12.50 -8.79
C SER A 240 0.89 -11.68 -8.85
N SER A 241 1.38 -11.43 -10.06
CA SER A 241 2.55 -10.56 -10.27
C SER A 241 2.29 -9.14 -9.78
N ALA A 242 1.11 -8.57 -10.07
CA ALA A 242 0.72 -7.25 -9.56
C ALA A 242 0.74 -7.18 -8.03
N ASN A 243 0.16 -8.19 -7.36
CA ASN A 243 0.17 -8.27 -5.90
C ASN A 243 1.59 -8.35 -5.34
N GLY A 244 2.46 -9.18 -5.95
CA GLY A 244 3.86 -9.30 -5.55
C GLY A 244 4.62 -7.96 -5.63
N VAL A 245 4.43 -7.23 -6.73
CA VAL A 245 5.03 -5.90 -6.94
C VAL A 245 4.51 -4.89 -5.91
N LEU A 246 3.19 -4.78 -5.73
CA LEU A 246 2.59 -3.81 -4.80
C LEU A 246 3.00 -4.09 -3.34
N ARG A 247 3.07 -5.35 -2.94
CA ARG A 247 3.58 -5.76 -1.61
C ARG A 247 5.06 -5.44 -1.46
N ALA A 248 5.88 -5.69 -2.49
CA ALA A 248 7.30 -5.36 -2.44
C ALA A 248 7.53 -3.84 -2.25
N LEU A 249 6.78 -3.01 -2.97
CA LEU A 249 6.92 -1.54 -2.90
C LEU A 249 6.45 -0.98 -1.56
N SER A 250 5.36 -1.51 -0.99
CA SER A 250 4.84 -1.06 0.31
C SER A 250 5.77 -1.44 1.48
N ASN A 251 6.40 -2.61 1.43
CA ASN A 251 7.33 -3.07 2.47
C ASN A 251 8.57 -2.17 2.64
N CYS A 252 8.96 -1.44 1.60
CA CYS A 252 10.08 -0.50 1.68
C CYS A 252 9.79 0.76 2.51
N LYS A 253 8.51 1.09 2.71
CA LYS A 253 8.08 2.26 3.50
C LYS A 253 8.08 1.98 5.01
N VAL A 254 7.94 0.72 5.40
CA VAL A 254 7.82 0.28 6.81
C VAL A 254 9.16 0.23 7.54
N ASN A 255 10.28 0.16 6.83
CA ASN A 255 11.63 0.02 7.41
C ASN A 255 12.49 1.30 7.33
N LYS A 256 11.88 2.48 7.23
CA LYS A 256 12.58 3.78 7.30
C LYS A 256 12.61 4.34 8.71
#